data_AF-W7MMS1-F1
#
_entry.id   AF-W7MMS1-F1
#
_cell.length_a   1.000
_cell.length_b   1.000
_cell.length_c   1.000
_cell.angle_alpha   90.00
_cell.angle_beta   90.00
_cell.angle_gamma   90.00
#
_symmetry.space_group_name_H-M   'P 1'
#
loop_
_entity.id
_entity.type
_entity.pdbx_description
1 polymer ?
#
loop_
_entity_poly.entity_id
_entity_poly.type
_entity_poly.pdbx_seq_one_letter_code
_entity_poly.pdbx_strand_id
1 'polypeptide(L)'
;MAGETVKTLTDVGNLVSQYRSRASSIRFITEDDMNFFKSKIREARCLEKRLLAYTPADTSKIQDTGDPRTTLAHLAKIDEAYRCVGLLQIYRVFSDLFAERYNPWDANHIYSARPPAKVPTKAEKDYWLTSLALYTLELLRDIPFESTSRCIQPLILVAIPSELRRMPQDVTSLGAADEESRYMGQSIIELAQARNFVKSRLSAYADVLPLRKVSNILELVTSIWSALDEGESDVYWLDICTRKQLNTLIR
;
A
#
# COMPACT_ATOMS: atom_id res chain seq x y z
N MET A 1 18.68 6.07 7.99
CA MET A 1 17.39 5.53 8.47
C MET A 1 16.33 5.74 7.41
N ALA A 2 15.62 6.87 7.39
CA ALA A 2 14.57 7.15 6.39
C ALA A 2 15.03 7.17 4.91
N GLY A 3 16.30 7.45 4.63
CA GLY A 3 16.78 7.57 3.23
C GLY A 3 16.74 6.25 2.44
N GLU A 4 16.94 5.10 3.09
CA GLU A 4 17.02 3.81 2.40
C GLU A 4 15.63 3.24 2.07
N THR A 5 14.69 3.35 3.02
CA THR A 5 13.28 2.98 2.84
C THR A 5 12.62 3.85 1.78
N VAL A 6 12.84 5.18 1.83
CA VAL A 6 12.32 6.13 0.83
C VAL A 6 12.91 5.86 -0.57
N LYS A 7 14.22 5.60 -0.67
CA LYS A 7 14.84 5.25 -1.95
C LYS A 7 14.25 3.95 -2.51
N THR A 8 14.15 2.92 -1.67
CA THR A 8 13.56 1.64 -2.08
C THR A 8 12.12 1.80 -2.53
N LEU A 9 11.33 2.62 -1.84
CA LEU A 9 9.96 2.92 -2.24
C LEU A 9 9.88 3.70 -3.55
N THR A 10 10.82 4.62 -3.80
CA THR A 10 10.91 5.34 -5.08
C THR A 10 11.23 4.37 -6.22
N ASP A 11 12.18 3.44 -6.00
CA ASP A 11 12.48 2.37 -6.96
C ASP A 11 11.23 1.52 -7.25
N VAL A 12 10.46 1.15 -6.22
CA VAL A 12 9.19 0.39 -6.35
C VAL A 12 8.16 1.19 -7.13
N GLY A 13 7.97 2.47 -6.82
CA GLY A 13 7.02 3.34 -7.51
C GLY A 13 7.35 3.48 -9.00
N ASN A 14 8.62 3.66 -9.33
CA ASN A 14 9.10 3.71 -10.72
C ASN A 14 8.87 2.39 -11.45
N LEU A 15 9.24 1.27 -10.83
CA LEU A 15 9.02 -0.07 -11.36
C LEU A 15 7.55 -0.32 -11.69
N VAL A 16 6.67 -0.06 -10.73
CA VAL A 16 5.23 -0.31 -10.88
C VAL A 16 4.61 0.61 -11.92
N SER A 17 4.98 1.89 -11.92
CA SER A 17 4.52 2.86 -12.93
C SER A 17 4.89 2.42 -14.35
N GLN A 18 6.17 2.05 -14.56
CA GLN A 18 6.65 1.57 -15.86
C GLN A 18 5.94 0.28 -16.28
N TYR A 19 5.76 -0.68 -15.36
CA TYR A 19 5.10 -1.94 -15.63
C TYR A 19 3.65 -1.73 -16.07
N ARG A 20 2.86 -0.97 -15.29
CA ARG A 20 1.44 -0.72 -15.57
C ARG A 20 1.24 0.14 -16.81
N SER A 21 2.09 1.16 -17.02
CA SER A 21 2.05 1.99 -18.22
C SER A 21 2.33 1.18 -19.48
N ARG A 22 3.31 0.26 -19.44
CA ARG A 22 3.57 -0.63 -20.58
C ARG A 22 2.41 -1.59 -20.79
N ALA A 23 1.93 -2.25 -19.73
CA ALA A 23 0.82 -3.21 -19.80
C ALA A 23 -0.47 -2.60 -20.38
N SER A 24 -0.81 -1.36 -20.03
CA SER A 24 -2.00 -0.70 -20.56
C SER A 24 -1.87 -0.23 -22.00
N SER A 25 -0.64 -0.08 -22.52
CA SER A 25 -0.37 0.37 -23.89
C SER A 25 -0.35 -0.75 -24.93
N ILE A 26 -0.18 -2.00 -24.50
CA ILE A 26 0.00 -3.16 -25.39
C ILE A 26 -1.35 -3.59 -25.97
N ARG A 27 -1.42 -3.68 -27.31
CA ARG A 27 -2.54 -4.32 -28.02
C ARG A 27 -2.24 -5.78 -28.38
N PHE A 28 -0.99 -6.06 -28.77
CA PHE A 28 -0.50 -7.39 -29.11
C PHE A 28 0.87 -7.57 -28.46
N ILE A 29 1.09 -8.69 -27.80
CA ILE A 29 2.34 -8.97 -27.08
C ILE A 29 3.44 -9.29 -28.10
N THR A 30 4.56 -8.55 -28.02
CA THR A 30 5.77 -8.80 -28.79
C THR A 30 6.85 -9.48 -27.95
N GLU A 31 7.91 -9.98 -28.59
CA GLU A 31 9.07 -10.54 -27.87
C GLU A 31 9.75 -9.49 -26.98
N ASP A 32 9.83 -8.25 -27.45
CA ASP A 32 10.36 -7.11 -26.66
C ASP A 32 9.52 -6.86 -25.40
N ASP A 33 8.19 -6.96 -25.51
CA ASP A 33 7.30 -6.83 -24.34
C ASP A 33 7.53 -7.96 -23.34
N MET A 34 7.68 -9.21 -23.81
CA MET A 34 7.99 -10.34 -22.95
C MET A 34 9.33 -10.15 -22.21
N ASN A 35 10.35 -9.68 -22.92
CA ASN A 35 11.66 -9.40 -22.34
C ASN A 35 11.59 -8.27 -21.32
N PHE A 36 10.83 -7.20 -21.62
CA PHE A 36 10.54 -6.11 -20.69
C PHE A 36 9.88 -6.63 -19.41
N PHE A 37 8.78 -7.39 -19.52
CA PHE A 37 8.07 -7.90 -18.33
C PHE A 37 8.90 -8.88 -17.51
N LYS A 38 9.64 -9.78 -18.16
CA LYS A 38 10.58 -10.67 -17.46
C LYS A 38 11.65 -9.89 -16.69
N SER A 39 12.18 -8.81 -17.27
CA SER A 39 13.13 -7.93 -16.60
C SER A 39 12.51 -7.26 -15.38
N LYS A 40 11.29 -6.72 -15.53
CA LYS A 40 10.56 -6.04 -14.44
C LYS A 40 10.20 -6.99 -13.29
N ILE A 41 9.84 -8.24 -13.57
CA ILE A 41 9.62 -9.27 -12.53
C ILE A 41 10.92 -9.55 -11.75
N ARG A 42 12.08 -9.60 -12.43
CA ARG A 42 13.38 -9.80 -11.76
C ARG A 42 13.74 -8.60 -10.88
N GLU A 43 13.51 -7.39 -11.36
CA GLU A 43 13.68 -6.15 -10.61
C GLU A 43 12.75 -6.13 -9.37
N ALA A 44 11.48 -6.52 -9.54
CA ALA A 44 10.52 -6.66 -8.45
C ALA A 44 11.02 -7.61 -7.36
N ARG A 45 11.55 -8.79 -7.73
CA ARG A 45 12.12 -9.75 -6.76
C ARG A 45 13.31 -9.17 -5.99
N CYS A 46 14.13 -8.33 -6.63
CA CYS A 46 15.26 -7.69 -5.97
C CYS A 46 14.78 -6.67 -4.92
N LEU A 47 13.82 -5.82 -5.30
CA LEU A 47 13.23 -4.82 -4.40
C LEU A 47 12.47 -5.47 -3.25
N GLU A 48 11.73 -6.54 -3.54
CA GLU A 48 11.04 -7.34 -2.54
C GLU A 48 12.04 -7.90 -1.51
N LYS A 49 13.12 -8.55 -1.95
CA LYS A 49 14.17 -9.06 -1.05
C LYS A 49 14.79 -7.96 -0.19
N ARG A 50 15.04 -6.77 -0.77
CA ARG A 50 15.52 -5.59 -0.01
C ARG A 50 14.54 -5.17 1.06
N LEU A 51 13.26 -5.05 0.73
CA LEU A 51 12.20 -4.72 1.69
C LEU A 51 12.09 -5.77 2.78
N LEU A 52 12.16 -7.05 2.45
CA LEU A 52 12.06 -8.15 3.41
C LEU A 52 13.29 -8.26 4.32
N ALA A 53 14.49 -7.94 3.81
CA ALA A 53 15.72 -7.94 4.58
C ALA A 53 15.91 -6.65 5.41
N TYR A 54 15.09 -5.62 5.19
CA TYR A 54 15.19 -4.36 5.92
C TYR A 54 15.03 -4.59 7.43
N THR A 55 16.01 -4.11 8.19
CA THR A 55 15.98 -4.07 9.65
C THR A 55 16.07 -2.61 10.08
N PRO A 56 15.08 -2.08 10.84
CA PRO A 56 15.20 -0.77 11.45
C PRO A 56 16.47 -0.74 12.30
N ALA A 57 17.29 0.32 12.18
CA ALA A 57 18.46 0.41 13.05
C ALA A 57 18.03 0.56 14.51
N ASP A 58 18.86 -0.02 15.36
CA ASP A 58 18.69 -0.07 16.80
C ASP A 58 18.63 1.36 17.37
N THR A 59 17.45 1.74 17.87
CA THR A 59 17.18 3.07 18.44
C THR A 59 18.01 3.34 19.69
N SER A 60 18.56 2.31 20.34
CA SER A 60 19.47 2.45 21.48
C SER A 60 20.84 3.04 21.09
N LYS A 61 21.21 3.00 19.81
CA LYS A 61 22.49 3.50 19.28
C LYS A 61 22.40 4.87 18.61
N ILE A 62 21.20 5.44 18.51
CA ILE A 62 20.96 6.69 17.79
C ILE A 62 20.71 7.79 18.81
N GLN A 63 21.58 8.80 18.81
CA GLN A 63 21.41 10.01 19.62
C GLN A 63 20.21 10.83 19.10
N ASP A 64 19.53 11.49 20.04
CA ASP A 64 18.32 12.30 19.89
C ASP A 64 18.11 12.94 18.50
N THR A 65 16.88 12.88 17.98
CA THR A 65 16.53 13.37 16.63
C THR A 65 16.72 14.88 16.46
N GLY A 66 16.93 15.62 17.55
CA GLY A 66 17.06 17.08 17.57
C GLY A 66 15.76 17.82 17.27
N ASP A 67 14.68 17.10 16.97
CA ASP A 67 13.33 17.63 16.80
C ASP A 67 12.43 17.12 17.92
N PRO A 68 12.02 17.97 18.88
CA PRO A 68 11.21 17.56 20.02
C PRO A 68 9.84 17.02 19.61
N ARG A 69 9.39 17.26 18.36
CA ARG A 69 8.10 16.79 17.85
C ARG A 69 8.18 15.44 17.12
N THR A 70 9.38 14.95 16.80
CA THR A 70 9.54 13.70 16.05
C THR A 70 10.53 12.79 16.76
N THR A 71 9.98 11.85 17.53
CA THR A 71 10.76 10.85 18.25
C THR A 71 11.31 9.78 17.30
N LEU A 72 12.35 9.07 17.75
CA LEU A 72 12.86 7.89 17.02
C LEU A 72 11.78 6.82 16.80
N ALA A 73 10.83 6.69 17.74
CA ALA A 73 9.69 5.78 17.61
C ALA A 73 8.76 6.20 16.45
N HIS A 74 8.52 7.50 16.24
CA HIS A 74 7.73 7.97 15.09
C HIS A 74 8.44 7.64 13.78
N LEU A 75 9.77 7.84 13.71
CA LEU A 75 10.55 7.52 12.51
C LEU A 75 10.55 6.02 12.21
N ALA A 76 10.70 5.17 13.22
CA ALA A 76 10.62 3.72 13.07
C ALA A 76 9.25 3.28 12.52
N LYS A 77 8.16 3.86 13.01
CA LYS A 77 6.80 3.59 12.48
C LYS A 77 6.64 4.04 11.04
N ILE A 78 7.23 5.16 10.64
CA ILE A 78 7.23 5.59 9.23
C ILE A 78 8.06 4.66 8.35
N ASP A 79 9.25 4.26 8.78
CA ASP A 79 10.10 3.33 8.04
C ASP A 79 9.38 2.00 7.80
N GLU A 80 8.72 1.48 8.85
CA GLU A 80 7.90 0.29 8.78
C GLU A 80 6.68 0.47 7.86
N ALA A 81 6.01 1.62 7.93
CA ALA A 81 4.88 1.92 7.05
C ALA A 81 5.33 2.01 5.58
N TYR A 82 6.49 2.59 5.28
CA TYR A 82 7.05 2.62 3.93
C TYR A 82 7.44 1.25 3.42
N ARG A 83 7.99 0.40 4.30
CA ARG A 83 8.27 -0.99 3.99
C ARG A 83 6.99 -1.75 3.61
N CYS A 84 5.93 -1.58 4.40
CA CYS A 84 4.62 -2.17 4.13
C CYS A 84 4.04 -1.67 2.80
N VAL A 85 4.08 -0.37 2.53
CA VAL A 85 3.63 0.19 1.24
C VAL A 85 4.42 -0.40 0.08
N GLY A 86 5.74 -0.50 0.20
CA GLY A 86 6.58 -1.10 -0.85
C GLY A 86 6.13 -2.52 -1.21
N LEU A 87 5.92 -3.36 -0.19
CA LEU A 87 5.39 -4.72 -0.39
C LEU A 87 3.98 -4.72 -0.95
N LEU A 88 3.09 -3.85 -0.45
CA LEU A 88 1.73 -3.68 -0.93
C LEU A 88 1.70 -3.40 -2.44
N GLN A 89 2.54 -2.45 -2.90
CA GLN A 89 2.60 -2.10 -4.33
C GLN A 89 3.16 -3.25 -5.18
N ILE A 90 4.22 -3.94 -4.71
CA ILE A 90 4.79 -5.10 -5.40
C ILE A 90 3.74 -6.20 -5.53
N TYR A 91 3.12 -6.61 -4.43
CA TYR A 91 2.17 -7.73 -4.42
C TYR A 91 0.86 -7.41 -5.14
N ARG A 92 0.46 -6.13 -5.18
CA ARG A 92 -0.65 -5.69 -6.01
C ARG A 92 -0.38 -5.97 -7.49
N VAL A 93 0.78 -5.55 -7.99
CA VAL A 93 1.12 -5.54 -9.43
C VAL A 93 1.69 -6.87 -9.92
N PHE A 94 2.52 -7.54 -9.11
CA PHE A 94 3.20 -8.78 -9.44
C PHE A 94 2.56 -9.94 -8.65
N SER A 95 1.45 -10.48 -9.18
CA SER A 95 0.72 -11.60 -8.56
C SER A 95 1.57 -12.83 -8.30
N ASP A 96 2.51 -13.12 -9.20
CA ASP A 96 3.34 -14.31 -9.12
C ASP A 96 4.27 -14.24 -7.90
N LEU A 97 4.85 -13.06 -7.64
CA LEU A 97 5.68 -12.82 -6.44
C LEU A 97 4.87 -12.98 -5.15
N PHE A 98 3.61 -12.52 -5.15
CA PHE A 98 2.73 -12.74 -4.02
C PHE A 98 2.44 -14.24 -3.81
N ALA A 99 2.14 -14.97 -4.89
CA ALA A 99 1.86 -16.41 -4.83
C ALA A 99 3.08 -17.23 -4.37
N GLU A 100 4.30 -16.83 -4.74
CA GLU A 100 5.56 -17.45 -4.29
C GLU A 100 5.73 -17.43 -2.75
N ARG A 101 5.00 -16.55 -2.04
CA ARG A 101 5.12 -16.35 -0.59
C ARG A 101 3.83 -16.49 0.19
N TYR A 102 2.72 -16.77 -0.49
CA TYR A 102 1.40 -16.66 0.11
C TYR A 102 1.26 -17.56 1.34
N ASN A 103 0.89 -16.92 2.45
CA ASN A 103 0.43 -17.53 3.68
C ASN A 103 -0.80 -16.73 4.15
N PRO A 104 -1.73 -17.35 4.89
CA PRO A 104 -2.81 -16.61 5.55
C PRO A 104 -2.28 -15.42 6.33
N TRP A 105 -3.08 -14.35 6.40
CA TRP A 105 -2.67 -13.12 7.05
C TRP A 105 -2.25 -13.34 8.50
N ASP A 106 -1.06 -12.85 8.85
CA ASP A 106 -0.50 -12.89 10.20
C ASP A 106 0.45 -11.70 10.36
N ALA A 107 0.04 -10.71 11.15
CA ALA A 107 0.78 -9.47 11.36
C ALA A 107 2.18 -9.71 11.96
N ASN A 108 2.38 -10.80 12.71
CA ASN A 108 3.67 -11.10 13.32
C ASN A 108 4.67 -11.72 12.33
N HIS A 109 4.19 -12.17 11.17
CA HIS A 109 4.97 -12.97 10.23
C HIS A 109 4.98 -12.44 8.80
N ILE A 110 4.61 -11.17 8.60
CA ILE A 110 4.63 -10.48 7.29
C ILE A 110 5.99 -10.66 6.57
N TYR A 111 7.09 -10.58 7.31
CA TYR A 111 8.45 -10.62 6.74
C TYR A 111 9.12 -11.99 6.79
N SER A 112 8.49 -12.98 7.43
CA SER A 112 9.08 -14.30 7.60
C SER A 112 9.24 -15.01 6.25
N ALA A 113 10.39 -15.64 6.03
CA ALA A 113 10.58 -16.55 4.91
C ALA A 113 9.86 -17.87 5.22
N ARG A 114 8.69 -18.06 4.63
CA ARG A 114 7.87 -19.28 4.77
C ARG A 114 7.60 -19.87 3.40
N PRO A 115 7.53 -21.20 3.27
CA PRO A 115 7.04 -21.80 2.03
C PRO A 115 5.60 -21.32 1.77
N PRO A 116 5.18 -21.18 0.50
CA PRO A 116 3.82 -20.83 0.18
C PRO A 116 2.88 -21.95 0.63
N ALA A 117 1.81 -21.60 1.34
CA ALA A 117 0.83 -22.56 1.83
C ALA A 117 0.03 -23.19 0.67
N LYS A 118 -0.37 -22.35 -0.28
CA LYS A 118 -1.09 -22.72 -1.51
C LYS A 118 -1.02 -21.57 -2.53
N VAL A 119 -1.52 -21.80 -3.74
CA VAL A 119 -1.78 -20.70 -4.69
C VAL A 119 -3.02 -19.94 -4.20
N PRO A 120 -2.92 -18.63 -3.90
CA PRO A 120 -4.05 -17.87 -3.38
C PRO A 120 -5.12 -17.63 -4.43
N THR A 121 -6.37 -17.69 -4.00
CA THR A 121 -7.50 -17.17 -4.76
C THR A 121 -7.47 -15.63 -4.83
N LYS A 122 -8.25 -15.04 -5.74
CA LYS A 122 -8.38 -13.57 -5.82
C LYS A 122 -8.88 -12.97 -4.50
N ALA A 123 -9.86 -13.60 -3.86
CA ALA A 123 -10.43 -13.12 -2.59
C ALA A 123 -9.39 -13.16 -1.45
N GLU A 124 -8.56 -14.21 -1.41
CA GLU A 124 -7.48 -14.32 -0.43
C GLU A 124 -6.38 -13.29 -0.65
N LYS A 125 -6.02 -13.01 -1.90
CA LYS A 125 -5.10 -11.93 -2.24
C LYS A 125 -5.66 -10.58 -1.81
N ASP A 126 -6.91 -10.29 -2.16
CA ASP A 126 -7.55 -9.02 -1.82
C ASP A 126 -7.63 -8.83 -0.31
N TYR A 127 -8.04 -9.86 0.45
CA TYR A 127 -8.04 -9.84 1.91
C TYR A 127 -6.65 -9.57 2.51
N TRP A 128 -5.62 -10.25 1.99
CA TRP A 128 -4.25 -10.07 2.48
C TRP A 128 -3.75 -8.64 2.23
N LEU A 129 -4.00 -8.10 1.03
CA LEU A 129 -3.63 -6.72 0.68
C LEU A 129 -4.38 -5.70 1.55
N THR A 130 -5.69 -5.90 1.77
CA THR A 130 -6.46 -5.04 2.68
C THR A 130 -5.95 -5.15 4.12
N SER A 131 -5.54 -6.33 4.56
CA SER A 131 -5.00 -6.52 5.92
C SER A 131 -3.69 -5.77 6.09
N LEU A 132 -2.80 -5.84 5.10
CA LEU A 132 -1.55 -5.08 5.08
C LEU A 132 -1.80 -3.57 5.06
N ALA A 133 -2.78 -3.13 4.27
CA ALA A 133 -3.20 -1.73 4.24
C ALA A 133 -3.70 -1.25 5.62
N LEU A 134 -4.55 -2.02 6.30
CA LEU A 134 -5.06 -1.70 7.63
C LEU A 134 -3.93 -1.64 8.66
N TYR A 135 -3.05 -2.65 8.71
CA TYR A 135 -1.85 -2.65 9.56
C TYR A 135 -0.99 -1.40 9.34
N THR A 136 -0.79 -1.01 8.07
CA THR A 136 -0.01 0.19 7.74
C THR A 136 -0.68 1.47 8.27
N LEU A 137 -2.01 1.54 8.25
CA LEU A 137 -2.75 2.67 8.80
C LEU A 137 -2.70 2.72 10.33
N GLU A 138 -2.63 1.57 11.00
CA GLU A 138 -2.43 1.52 12.46
C GLU A 138 -1.08 2.12 12.86
N LEU A 139 0.00 1.80 12.13
CA LEU A 139 1.31 2.43 12.33
C LEU A 139 1.26 3.96 12.22
N LEU A 140 0.46 4.49 11.28
CA LEU A 140 0.29 5.94 11.11
C LEU A 140 -0.60 6.58 12.18
N ARG A 141 -1.64 5.87 12.64
CA ARG A 141 -2.57 6.36 13.67
C ARG A 141 -1.84 6.63 14.98
N ASP A 142 -0.86 5.80 15.25
CA ASP A 142 0.04 5.85 16.38
C ASP A 142 1.04 7.01 16.37
N ILE A 143 1.14 7.76 15.26
CA ILE A 143 2.00 8.93 15.15
C ILE A 143 1.13 10.18 15.40
N PRO A 144 1.48 11.03 16.39
CA PRO A 144 0.79 12.29 16.63
C PRO A 144 0.80 13.18 15.39
N PHE A 145 -0.28 13.94 15.18
CA PHE A 145 -0.39 14.83 14.02
C PHE A 145 0.68 15.94 14.02
N GLU A 146 1.10 16.36 15.20
CA GLU A 146 2.10 17.41 15.43
C GLU A 146 3.51 16.96 15.02
N SER A 147 3.72 15.66 14.81
CA SER A 147 5.00 15.13 14.34
C SER A 147 5.35 15.70 12.97
N THR A 148 6.60 16.15 12.83
CA THR A 148 7.12 16.67 11.56
C THR A 148 7.21 15.62 10.46
N SER A 149 7.08 14.32 10.79
CA SER A 149 6.90 13.22 9.83
C SER A 149 5.67 13.37 8.92
N ARG A 150 4.76 14.29 9.22
CA ARG A 150 3.61 14.65 8.36
C ARG A 150 3.97 15.06 6.93
N CYS A 151 5.20 15.50 6.65
CA CYS A 151 5.62 15.83 5.28
C CYS A 151 5.85 14.59 4.40
N ILE A 152 6.07 13.42 5.00
CA ILE A 152 6.41 12.16 4.31
C ILE A 152 5.23 11.15 4.31
N GLN A 153 4.28 11.30 5.24
CA GLN A 153 3.04 10.50 5.31
C GLN A 153 2.11 10.57 4.07
N PRO A 154 1.99 11.68 3.30
CA PRO A 154 1.04 11.76 2.18
C PRO A 154 1.22 10.67 1.11
N LEU A 155 2.47 10.26 0.84
CA LEU A 155 2.75 9.19 -0.12
C LEU A 155 2.10 7.86 0.29
N ILE A 156 2.15 7.54 1.59
CA ILE A 156 1.54 6.34 2.17
C ILE A 156 0.00 6.42 2.01
N LEU A 157 -0.57 7.58 2.34
CA LEU A 157 -2.01 7.83 2.29
C LEU A 157 -2.58 7.86 0.85
N VAL A 158 -1.74 8.02 -0.17
CA VAL A 158 -2.11 7.91 -1.59
C VAL A 158 -2.05 6.47 -2.11
N ALA A 159 -1.11 5.67 -1.61
CA ALA A 159 -0.83 4.32 -2.13
C ALA A 159 -1.70 3.21 -1.52
N ILE A 160 -2.22 3.42 -0.31
CA ILE A 160 -3.09 2.48 0.41
C ILE A 160 -4.56 2.42 -0.07
N PRO A 161 -5.22 3.54 -0.43
CA PRO A 161 -6.67 3.58 -0.70
C PRO A 161 -7.20 2.54 -1.69
N SER A 162 -6.39 2.14 -2.68
CA SER A 162 -6.75 1.11 -3.68
C SER A 162 -7.02 -0.26 -3.06
N GLU A 163 -6.47 -0.55 -1.88
CA GLU A 163 -6.63 -1.83 -1.19
C GLU A 163 -7.71 -1.78 -0.09
N LEU A 164 -8.27 -0.61 0.22
CA LEU A 164 -9.40 -0.49 1.17
C LEU A 164 -10.73 -0.80 0.48
N ARG A 165 -10.90 -2.04 0.03
CA ARG A 165 -12.10 -2.52 -0.69
C ARG A 165 -13.12 -3.13 0.27
N ARG A 166 -14.41 -2.99 -0.05
CA ARG A 166 -15.45 -3.80 0.62
C ARG A 166 -15.29 -5.25 0.19
N MET A 167 -15.30 -6.17 1.14
CA MET A 167 -15.24 -7.60 0.81
C MET A 167 -16.64 -8.14 0.53
N PRO A 168 -16.83 -9.05 -0.44
CA PRO A 168 -18.16 -9.52 -0.86
C PRO A 168 -19.01 -10.19 0.24
N GLN A 169 -18.42 -10.57 1.37
CA GLN A 169 -19.10 -11.35 2.41
C GLN A 169 -19.99 -10.53 3.36
N ASP A 170 -19.91 -9.20 3.27
CA ASP A 170 -20.56 -8.29 4.22
C ASP A 170 -22.09 -8.15 4.04
N VAL A 171 -22.67 -8.68 2.95
CA VAL A 171 -24.11 -8.52 2.65
C VAL A 171 -24.89 -9.83 2.50
N THR A 172 -24.25 -11.00 2.54
CA THR A 172 -24.91 -12.29 2.19
C THR A 172 -24.92 -13.37 3.27
N SER A 173 -24.31 -13.16 4.44
CA SER A 173 -24.33 -14.17 5.51
C SER A 173 -25.62 -14.16 6.35
N LEU A 174 -26.74 -14.54 5.72
CA LEU A 174 -27.95 -15.03 6.41
C LEU A 174 -28.33 -16.45 5.95
N GLY A 175 -27.60 -17.07 5.03
CA GLY A 175 -27.86 -18.43 4.59
C GLY A 175 -26.61 -19.14 4.10
N ALA A 176 -26.13 -20.09 4.89
CA ALA A 176 -25.19 -21.16 4.51
C ALA A 176 -23.87 -20.72 3.84
N ALA A 177 -22.81 -20.51 4.62
CA ALA A 177 -21.44 -20.47 4.11
C ALA A 177 -20.50 -21.22 5.06
N ASP A 178 -19.61 -22.02 4.45
CA ASP A 178 -18.57 -22.85 5.05
C ASP A 178 -17.77 -22.13 6.14
N GLU A 179 -17.32 -22.89 7.14
CA GLU A 179 -16.57 -22.38 8.30
C GLU A 179 -15.34 -21.56 7.90
N GLU A 180 -14.68 -21.87 6.78
CA GLU A 180 -13.51 -21.15 6.25
C GLU A 180 -13.81 -19.69 5.84
N SER A 181 -15.05 -19.39 5.41
CA SER A 181 -15.45 -18.04 5.00
C SER A 181 -15.63 -17.09 6.19
N ARG A 182 -15.81 -17.59 7.41
CA ARG A 182 -16.03 -16.75 8.60
C ARG A 182 -14.75 -16.13 9.16
N TYR A 183 -13.58 -16.67 8.77
CA TYR A 183 -12.27 -16.22 9.28
C TYR A 183 -11.65 -15.07 8.48
N MET A 184 -12.29 -14.63 7.38
CA MET A 184 -11.75 -13.65 6.43
C MET A 184 -12.35 -12.23 6.58
N GLY A 185 -13.18 -11.99 7.60
CA GLY A 185 -13.94 -10.74 7.69
C GLY A 185 -13.18 -9.60 8.37
N GLN A 186 -12.54 -8.72 7.60
CA GLN A 186 -12.40 -7.33 8.05
C GLN A 186 -13.78 -6.70 8.06
N SER A 187 -14.16 -6.05 9.16
CA SER A 187 -15.53 -5.54 9.28
C SER A 187 -15.74 -4.30 8.41
N ILE A 188 -16.95 -4.12 7.88
CA ILE A 188 -17.39 -2.87 7.21
C ILE A 188 -17.04 -1.65 8.08
N ILE A 189 -17.20 -1.77 9.40
CA ILE A 189 -16.93 -0.71 10.37
C ILE A 189 -15.45 -0.34 10.37
N GLU A 190 -14.57 -1.33 10.44
CA GLU A 190 -13.12 -1.13 10.40
C GLU A 190 -12.68 -0.47 9.08
N LEU A 191 -13.24 -0.93 7.94
CA LEU A 191 -12.98 -0.31 6.64
C LEU A 191 -13.43 1.15 6.61
N ALA A 192 -14.63 1.44 7.11
CA ALA A 192 -15.17 2.80 7.18
C ALA A 192 -14.32 3.70 8.09
N GLN A 193 -13.86 3.19 9.24
CA GLN A 193 -12.95 3.89 10.14
C GLN A 193 -11.60 4.16 9.47
N ALA A 194 -11.04 3.19 8.74
CA ALA A 194 -9.80 3.35 8.00
C ALA A 194 -9.92 4.43 6.90
N ARG A 195 -11.00 4.40 6.10
CA ARG A 195 -11.27 5.43 5.09
C ARG A 195 -11.46 6.81 5.73
N ASN A 196 -12.18 6.91 6.84
CA ASN A 196 -12.35 8.16 7.58
C ASN A 196 -11.01 8.68 8.11
N PHE A 197 -10.18 7.82 8.68
CA PHE A 197 -8.84 8.19 9.15
C PHE A 197 -8.00 8.79 8.02
N VAL A 198 -7.95 8.16 6.85
CA VAL A 198 -7.20 8.68 5.68
C VAL A 198 -7.70 10.06 5.28
N LYS A 199 -9.02 10.26 5.17
CA LYS A 199 -9.62 11.57 4.85
C LYS A 199 -9.26 12.63 5.89
N SER A 200 -9.53 12.36 7.16
CA SER A 200 -9.27 13.31 8.26
C SER A 200 -7.79 13.69 8.34
N ARG A 201 -6.89 12.72 8.19
CA ARG A 201 -5.44 12.95 8.24
C ARG A 201 -4.95 13.81 7.07
N LEU A 202 -5.44 13.54 5.85
CA LEU A 202 -5.13 14.34 4.67
C LEU A 202 -5.69 15.77 4.76
N SER A 203 -6.94 15.92 5.22
CA SER A 203 -7.55 17.23 5.42
C SER A 203 -6.77 18.08 6.43
N ALA A 204 -6.27 17.48 7.50
CA ALA A 204 -5.44 18.17 8.48
C ALA A 204 -4.10 18.65 7.89
N TYR A 205 -3.60 18.03 6.81
CA TYR A 205 -2.39 18.53 6.13
C TYR A 205 -2.60 19.80 5.31
N ALA A 206 -3.83 20.28 5.13
CA ALA A 206 -4.11 21.56 4.51
C ALA A 206 -3.38 22.74 5.21
N ASP A 207 -3.09 22.61 6.50
CA ASP A 207 -2.40 23.63 7.29
C ASP A 207 -0.88 23.65 7.07
N VAL A 208 -0.31 22.63 6.42
CA VAL A 208 1.14 22.41 6.34
C VAL A 208 1.62 22.21 4.90
N LEU A 209 0.76 21.72 4.01
CA LEU A 209 1.05 21.52 2.59
C LEU A 209 0.28 22.53 1.74
N PRO A 210 0.75 22.86 0.53
CA PRO A 210 0.00 23.74 -0.37
C PRO A 210 -1.42 23.21 -0.59
N LEU A 211 -2.44 24.04 -0.34
CA LEU A 211 -3.86 23.67 -0.38
C LEU A 211 -4.24 22.92 -1.67
N ARG A 212 -3.68 23.34 -2.81
CA ARG A 212 -3.90 22.67 -4.11
C ARG A 212 -3.41 21.21 -4.11
N LYS A 213 -2.27 20.91 -3.49
CA LYS A 213 -1.75 19.54 -3.39
C LYS A 213 -2.68 18.67 -2.54
N VAL A 214 -3.14 19.19 -1.41
CA VAL A 214 -4.07 18.46 -0.51
C VAL A 214 -5.40 18.21 -1.20
N SER A 215 -5.96 19.21 -1.88
CA SER A 215 -7.22 19.07 -2.65
C SER A 215 -7.10 17.99 -3.72
N ASN A 216 -6.02 18.00 -4.50
CA ASN A 216 -5.79 17.00 -5.54
C ASN A 216 -5.64 15.58 -4.95
N ILE A 217 -4.94 15.41 -3.82
CA ILE A 217 -4.83 14.11 -3.15
C ILE A 217 -6.21 13.63 -2.65
N LEU A 218 -7.00 14.51 -2.02
CA LEU A 218 -8.35 14.17 -1.55
C LEU A 218 -9.28 13.79 -2.71
N GLU A 219 -9.19 14.48 -3.85
CA GLU A 219 -9.92 14.15 -5.06
C GLU A 219 -9.53 12.76 -5.59
N LEU A 220 -8.23 12.45 -5.61
CA LEU A 220 -7.73 11.14 -6.01
C LEU A 220 -8.27 10.02 -5.12
N VAL A 221 -8.14 10.17 -3.79
CA VAL A 221 -8.62 9.19 -2.81
C VAL A 221 -10.12 8.97 -2.94
N THR A 222 -10.89 10.05 -3.08
CA THR A 222 -12.34 9.97 -3.24
C THR A 222 -12.73 9.28 -4.55
N SER A 223 -12.01 9.56 -5.64
CA SER A 223 -12.21 8.90 -6.94
C SER A 223 -11.90 7.41 -6.90
N ILE A 224 -10.85 7.00 -6.17
CA ILE A 224 -10.51 5.58 -5.96
C ILE A 224 -11.67 4.87 -5.26
N TRP A 225 -12.19 5.44 -4.17
CA TRP A 225 -13.30 4.80 -3.45
C TRP A 225 -14.61 4.81 -4.22
N SER A 226 -14.90 5.85 -5.02
CA SER A 226 -16.07 5.85 -5.91
C SER A 226 -16.00 4.67 -6.89
N ALA A 227 -14.87 4.51 -7.59
CA ALA A 227 -14.68 3.42 -8.54
C ALA A 227 -14.78 2.04 -7.87
N LEU A 228 -14.19 1.87 -6.69
CA LEU A 228 -14.30 0.63 -5.92
C LEU A 228 -15.74 0.34 -5.49
N ASP A 229 -16.47 1.36 -5.05
CA ASP A 229 -17.83 1.23 -4.56
C ASP A 229 -18.84 1.00 -5.71
N GLU A 230 -18.52 1.45 -6.92
CA GLU A 230 -19.23 1.16 -8.18
C GLU A 230 -18.96 -0.27 -8.70
N GLY A 231 -18.01 -1.00 -8.10
CA GLY A 231 -17.71 -2.39 -8.42
C GLY A 231 -16.57 -2.58 -9.43
N GLU A 232 -15.78 -1.55 -9.75
CA GLU A 232 -14.58 -1.73 -10.55
C GLU A 232 -13.58 -2.66 -9.82
N SER A 233 -13.16 -3.73 -10.51
CA SER A 233 -12.38 -4.80 -9.85
C SER A 233 -10.85 -4.60 -9.87
N ASP A 234 -10.32 -3.74 -10.74
CA ASP A 234 -8.90 -3.38 -10.81
C ASP A 234 -8.67 -1.87 -10.67
N VAL A 235 -9.11 -1.31 -9.54
CA VAL A 235 -8.86 0.11 -9.23
C VAL A 235 -7.48 0.26 -8.61
N TYR A 236 -6.60 0.99 -9.31
CA TYR A 236 -5.26 1.29 -8.84
C TYR A 236 -4.96 2.79 -8.91
N TRP A 237 -4.32 3.32 -7.87
CA TRP A 237 -4.19 4.77 -7.68
C TRP A 237 -3.41 5.47 -8.80
N LEU A 238 -2.37 4.85 -9.38
CA LEU A 238 -1.64 5.43 -10.52
C LEU A 238 -2.53 5.58 -11.76
N ASP A 239 -3.44 4.63 -11.98
CA ASP A 239 -4.32 4.64 -13.15
C ASP A 239 -5.40 5.71 -12.99
N ILE A 240 -5.98 5.84 -11.78
CA ILE A 240 -6.93 6.91 -11.46
C ILE A 240 -6.23 8.28 -11.54
N CYS A 241 -5.01 8.40 -11.01
CA CYS A 241 -4.22 9.64 -11.08
C CYS A 241 -4.00 10.07 -12.55
N THR A 242 -3.65 9.12 -13.41
CA THR A 242 -3.47 9.35 -14.86
C THR A 242 -4.79 9.76 -15.51
N ARG A 243 -5.89 9.04 -15.24
CA ARG A 243 -7.23 9.30 -15.79
C ARG A 243 -7.79 10.67 -15.42
N LYS A 244 -7.53 11.11 -14.17
CA LYS A 244 -7.96 12.40 -13.63
C LYS A 244 -6.98 13.53 -13.93
N GLN A 245 -5.89 13.26 -14.66
CA GLN A 245 -4.82 14.23 -14.96
C GLN A 245 -4.19 14.85 -13.70
N LEU A 246 -4.19 14.13 -12.58
CA LEU A 246 -3.62 14.57 -11.31
C LEU A 246 -2.12 14.29 -11.20
N ASN A 247 -1.43 14.09 -12.33
CA ASN A 247 -0.01 13.74 -12.41
C ASN A 247 0.92 14.77 -11.76
N THR A 248 0.45 15.99 -11.54
CA THR A 248 1.15 17.04 -10.78
C THR A 248 1.32 16.71 -9.30
N LEU A 249 0.67 15.64 -8.80
CA LEU A 249 0.86 15.09 -7.46
C LEU A 249 2.13 14.25 -7.29
N ILE A 250 2.65 13.68 -8.39
CA ILE A 250 3.76 12.72 -8.38
C ILE A 250 5.10 13.38 -8.78
N ARG A 251 5.07 14.61 -9.31
CA ARG A 251 6.25 15.40 -9.68
C ARG A 251 6.73 16.34 -8.58
#